data_AF-W7SH24-F1
#
_entry.id   AF-W7SH24-F1
#
_cell.length_a   1.000
_cell.length_b   1.000
_cell.length_c   1.000
_cell.angle_alpha   90.00
_cell.angle_beta   90.00
_cell.angle_gamma   90.00
#
_symmetry.space_group_name_H-M   'P 1'
#
loop_
_entity.id
_entity.type
_entity.pdbx_description
1 polymer ?
#
loop_
_entity_poly.entity_id
_entity_poly.type
_entity_poly.pdbx_seq_one_letter_code
_entity_poly.pdbx_strand_id
1 'polypeptide(L)'
;MERVTGIGGVFLRARDGEALRAWYAEHLGVDMGEWGGKQFAWTPGGSTTWAIFDADAEHLGEPAQSSMVNYRVTDLDAMLAQLRTAGVTVSDEVSDTDYGRFGWAHDIEGNKFELWQPPAGE
;
A
#
# COMPACT_ATOMS: atom_id res chain seq x y z
N MET A 1 11.52 18.90 -1.96
CA MET A 1 11.19 17.84 -2.93
C MET A 1 11.11 16.58 -2.10
N GLU A 2 9.88 16.15 -1.83
CA GLU A 2 9.59 14.96 -1.04
C GLU A 2 10.02 13.72 -1.81
N ARG A 3 10.46 12.71 -1.06
CA ARG A 3 10.90 11.43 -1.61
C ARG A 3 10.28 10.28 -0.84
N VAL A 4 10.01 9.20 -1.56
CA VAL A 4 9.71 7.91 -0.95
C VAL A 4 10.91 7.44 -0.14
N THR A 5 10.64 6.93 1.05
CA THR A 5 11.65 6.40 1.99
C THR A 5 11.66 4.88 2.07
N GLY A 6 10.64 4.22 1.52
CA GLY A 6 10.54 2.77 1.49
C GLY A 6 9.19 2.29 0.96
N ILE A 7 8.97 0.98 1.07
CA ILE A 7 7.70 0.33 0.74
C ILE A 7 7.00 0.00 2.07
N GLY A 8 5.88 0.67 2.34
CA GLY A 8 5.05 0.36 3.50
C GLY A 8 4.18 -0.88 3.25
N GLY A 9 3.81 -1.14 1.99
CA GLY A 9 3.10 -2.37 1.66
C GLY A 9 3.06 -2.74 0.17
N VAL A 10 2.79 -4.00 -0.08
CA VAL A 10 2.49 -4.57 -1.39
C VAL A 10 1.21 -5.38 -1.27
N PHE A 11 0.22 -5.00 -2.06
CA PHE A 11 -1.13 -5.56 -2.00
C PHE A 11 -1.43 -6.25 -3.31
N LEU A 12 -1.67 -7.57 -3.27
CA LEU A 12 -1.98 -8.35 -4.46
C LEU A 12 -3.48 -8.56 -4.63
N ARG A 13 -3.96 -8.42 -5.86
CA ARG A 13 -5.29 -8.84 -6.27
C ARG A 13 -5.25 -10.32 -6.69
N ALA A 14 -6.15 -11.12 -6.15
CA ALA A 14 -6.27 -12.54 -6.45
C ALA A 14 -7.67 -12.87 -6.97
N ARG A 15 -7.76 -13.82 -7.90
CA ARG A 15 -9.07 -14.36 -8.34
C ARG A 15 -9.79 -15.11 -7.22
N ASP A 16 -9.01 -15.73 -6.34
CA ASP A 16 -9.44 -16.44 -5.14
C ASP A 16 -8.40 -16.10 -4.07
N GLY A 17 -8.70 -15.12 -3.23
CA GLY A 17 -7.79 -14.64 -2.20
C GLY A 17 -7.60 -15.65 -1.10
N GLU A 18 -8.63 -16.41 -0.72
CA GLU A 18 -8.53 -17.45 0.30
C GLU A 18 -7.58 -18.56 -0.14
N ALA A 19 -7.78 -19.11 -1.33
CA ALA A 19 -6.92 -20.16 -1.86
C ALA A 19 -5.48 -19.67 -2.04
N LEU A 20 -5.28 -18.42 -2.48
CA LEU A 20 -3.93 -17.88 -2.64
C LEU A 20 -3.25 -17.65 -1.29
N ARG A 21 -3.95 -17.09 -0.29
CA ARG A 21 -3.41 -16.94 1.08
C ARG A 21 -3.01 -18.28 1.67
N ALA A 22 -3.85 -19.31 1.53
CA ALA A 22 -3.55 -20.67 1.96
C ALA A 22 -2.29 -21.23 1.27
N TRP A 23 -2.16 -21.04 -0.04
CA TRP A 23 -0.98 -21.46 -0.81
C TRP A 23 0.32 -20.80 -0.29
N TYR A 24 0.29 -19.48 -0.04
CA TYR A 24 1.44 -18.76 0.51
C TYR A 24 1.79 -19.21 1.94
N ALA A 25 0.79 -19.49 2.77
CA ALA A 25 1.01 -20.03 4.11
C ALA A 25 1.63 -21.43 4.07
N GLU A 26 1.06 -22.35 3.27
CA GLU A 26 1.52 -23.73 3.16
C GLU A 26 2.93 -23.84 2.58
N HIS A 27 3.20 -23.14 1.49
CA HIS A 27 4.43 -23.37 0.73
C HIS A 27 5.57 -22.42 1.07
N LEU A 28 5.26 -21.23 1.59
CA LEU A 28 6.27 -20.20 1.91
C LEU A 28 6.29 -19.81 3.39
N GLY A 29 5.36 -20.32 4.22
CA GLY A 29 5.28 -19.97 5.64
C GLY A 29 4.85 -18.52 5.87
N VAL A 30 4.19 -17.89 4.90
CA VAL A 30 3.66 -16.54 5.04
C VAL A 30 2.32 -16.62 5.78
N ASP A 31 2.40 -16.69 7.10
CA ASP A 31 1.24 -16.73 7.98
C ASP A 31 0.59 -15.34 8.03
N MET A 32 -0.50 -15.17 7.28
CA MET A 32 -1.26 -13.93 7.16
C MET A 32 -2.29 -13.85 8.29
N GLY A 33 -2.38 -12.68 8.93
CA GLY A 33 -3.38 -12.45 9.98
C GLY A 33 -4.81 -12.48 9.44
N GLU A 34 -5.79 -12.41 10.34
CA GLU A 34 -7.22 -12.53 10.02
C GLU A 34 -7.71 -11.55 8.94
N TRP A 35 -7.10 -10.37 8.83
CA TRP A 35 -7.45 -9.37 7.82
C TRP A 35 -6.77 -9.60 6.45
N GLY A 36 -5.91 -10.61 6.32
CA GLY A 36 -5.29 -11.02 5.04
C GLY A 36 -3.88 -10.46 4.77
N GLY A 37 -3.21 -9.90 5.78
CA GLY A 37 -1.87 -9.33 5.65
C GLY A 37 -0.82 -9.90 6.60
N LYS A 38 0.46 -9.79 6.20
CA LYS A 38 1.66 -10.15 6.95
C LYS A 38 2.65 -8.99 6.94
N GLN A 39 3.04 -8.54 8.12
CA GLN A 39 4.08 -7.53 8.27
C GLN A 39 5.46 -8.18 8.34
N PHE A 40 6.40 -7.70 7.52
CA PHE A 40 7.80 -8.09 7.53
C PHE A 40 8.64 -6.93 8.08
N ALA A 41 9.21 -7.11 9.27
CA ALA A 41 10.14 -6.16 9.84
C ALA A 41 11.49 -6.23 9.11
N TRP A 42 12.10 -5.08 8.86
CA TRP A 42 13.43 -4.97 8.27
C TRP A 42 14.29 -3.98 9.06
N THR A 43 15.61 -4.12 8.91
CA THR A 43 16.59 -3.35 9.67
C THR A 43 17.32 -2.34 8.80
N PRO A 44 17.54 -1.10 9.27
CA PRO A 44 17.09 -0.58 10.56
C PRO A 44 15.66 -0.01 10.51
N GLY A 45 14.81 -0.43 11.47
CA GLY A 45 13.69 0.36 11.96
C GLY A 45 12.48 0.54 11.05
N GLY A 46 12.08 -0.46 10.27
CA GLY A 46 10.87 -0.36 9.46
C GLY A 46 10.18 -1.69 9.21
N SER A 47 9.06 -1.61 8.50
CA SER A 47 8.27 -2.77 8.16
C SER A 47 7.65 -2.64 6.76
N THR A 48 7.36 -3.77 6.14
CA THR A 48 6.59 -3.83 4.89
C THR A 48 5.46 -4.83 5.05
N THR A 49 4.25 -4.39 4.75
CA THR A 49 3.05 -5.21 4.79
C THR A 49 2.81 -5.90 3.46
N TRP A 50 2.75 -7.21 3.46
CA TRP A 50 2.32 -8.01 2.33
C TRP A 50 0.87 -8.44 2.55
N ALA A 51 -0.04 -8.12 1.64
CA ALA A 51 -1.44 -8.52 1.77
C ALA A 51 -2.04 -9.02 0.45
N ILE A 52 -3.04 -9.88 0.56
CA ILE A 52 -3.75 -10.45 -0.59
C ILE A 52 -5.24 -10.19 -0.43
N PHE A 53 -5.83 -9.57 -1.45
CA PHE A 53 -7.25 -9.23 -1.53
C PHE A 53 -7.93 -9.94 -2.69
N ASP A 54 -9.25 -10.07 -2.61
CA ASP A 54 -10.07 -10.70 -3.65
C ASP A 54 -10.21 -9.82 -4.90
N ALA A 55 -10.71 -10.42 -5.99
CA ALA A 55 -10.70 -9.79 -7.32
C ALA A 55 -11.58 -8.55 -7.41
N ASP A 56 -12.58 -8.43 -6.55
CA ASP A 56 -13.54 -7.33 -6.45
C ASP A 56 -13.09 -6.23 -5.48
N ALA A 57 -11.86 -6.29 -4.95
CA ALA A 57 -11.29 -5.25 -4.10
C ALA A 57 -11.11 -3.93 -4.86
N GLU A 58 -12.13 -3.06 -4.81
CA GLU A 58 -12.17 -1.77 -5.51
C GLU A 58 -11.07 -0.80 -5.04
N HIS A 59 -10.66 -0.90 -3.76
CA HIS A 59 -9.65 -0.02 -3.20
C HIS A 59 -8.27 -0.17 -3.87
N LEU A 60 -7.98 -1.30 -4.52
CA LEU A 60 -6.75 -1.56 -5.27
C LEU A 60 -6.69 -0.87 -6.63
N GLY A 61 -7.72 -0.12 -7.03
CA GLY A 61 -7.80 0.54 -8.33
C GLY A 61 -8.52 -0.29 -9.38
N GLU A 62 -8.22 -0.02 -10.65
CA GLU A 62 -8.88 -0.65 -11.79
C GLU A 62 -8.79 -2.20 -11.77
N PRO A 63 -9.79 -2.93 -12.28
CA PRO A 63 -9.77 -4.41 -12.26
C PRO A 63 -8.56 -5.05 -12.94
N ALA A 64 -7.95 -4.36 -13.92
CA ALA A 64 -6.73 -4.83 -14.59
C ALA A 64 -5.46 -4.68 -13.71
N GLN A 65 -5.50 -3.83 -12.69
CA GLN A 65 -4.40 -3.61 -11.78
C GLN A 65 -4.26 -4.82 -10.85
N SER A 66 -3.19 -5.58 -11.06
CA SER A 66 -2.91 -6.83 -10.33
C SER A 66 -2.34 -6.61 -8.93
N SER A 67 -1.79 -5.42 -8.67
CA SER A 67 -1.25 -5.06 -7.37
C SER A 67 -1.26 -3.56 -7.13
N MET A 68 -1.36 -3.16 -5.86
CA MET A 68 -1.14 -1.79 -5.41
C MET A 68 0.13 -1.73 -4.55
N VAL A 69 0.96 -0.73 -4.78
CA VAL A 69 2.12 -0.44 -3.95
C VAL A 69 1.78 0.69 -3.00
N ASN A 70 2.10 0.50 -1.72
CA ASN A 70 2.05 1.51 -0.68
C ASN A 70 3.47 2.03 -0.41
N TYR A 71 3.71 3.30 -0.70
CA TYR A 71 4.99 3.97 -0.54
C TYR A 71 5.06 4.75 0.75
N ARG A 72 6.14 4.55 1.51
CA ARG A 72 6.39 5.26 2.77
C ARG A 72 6.94 6.67 2.50
N VAL A 73 6.36 7.70 3.09
CA VAL A 73 6.78 9.11 2.99
C VAL A 73 6.92 9.76 4.36
N THR A 74 7.75 10.80 4.46
CA THR A 74 7.95 11.55 5.71
C THR A 74 6.88 12.59 5.98
N ASP A 75 6.36 13.20 4.92
CA ASP A 75 5.31 14.22 4.96
C ASP A 75 4.32 13.97 3.82
N LEU A 76 3.14 13.46 4.19
CA LEU A 76 2.09 13.11 3.25
C LEU A 76 1.53 14.36 2.56
N ASP A 77 1.27 15.43 3.30
CA ASP A 77 0.65 16.63 2.75
C ASP A 77 1.58 17.31 1.74
N ALA A 78 2.87 17.40 2.06
CA ALA A 78 3.89 17.92 1.16
C ALA A 78 4.04 17.05 -0.09
N MET A 79 4.02 15.72 0.05
CA MET A 79 4.10 14.81 -1.10
C MET A 79 2.87 14.95 -2.01
N LEU A 80 1.67 14.96 -1.45
CA LEU A 80 0.42 15.13 -2.22
C LEU A 80 0.39 16.49 -2.93
N ALA A 81 0.80 17.58 -2.25
CA ALA A 81 0.89 18.91 -2.86
C ALA A 81 1.90 18.96 -4.03
N GLN A 82 3.05 18.30 -3.86
CA GLN A 82 4.05 18.16 -4.92
C GLN A 82 3.50 17.41 -6.14
N LEU A 83 2.80 16.29 -5.92
CA LEU A 83 2.18 15.50 -7.00
C LEU A 83 1.12 16.31 -7.75
N ARG A 84 0.23 17.01 -7.02
CA ARG A 84 -0.77 17.91 -7.63
C ARG A 84 -0.12 19.00 -8.49
N THR A 85 0.95 19.63 -7.98
CA THR A 85 1.70 20.65 -8.73
C THR A 85 2.32 20.09 -10.01
N ALA A 86 2.71 18.80 -10.00
CA ALA A 86 3.25 18.11 -11.17
C ALA A 86 2.16 17.63 -12.16
N GLY A 87 0.87 17.89 -11.90
CA GLY A 87 -0.23 17.46 -12.76
C GLY A 87 -0.61 15.99 -12.60
N VAL A 88 -0.18 15.34 -11.51
CA VAL A 88 -0.56 13.97 -11.18
C VAL A 88 -2.00 13.95 -10.65
N THR A 89 -2.77 12.93 -11.03
CA THR A 89 -4.12 12.69 -10.49
C THR A 89 -4.02 12.20 -9.05
N VAL A 90 -4.32 13.08 -8.09
CA VAL A 90 -4.29 12.78 -6.66
C VAL A 90 -5.72 12.74 -6.12
N SER A 91 -6.03 11.74 -5.29
CA SER A 91 -7.33 11.67 -4.59
C SER A 91 -7.49 12.83 -3.61
N ASP A 92 -8.71 13.30 -3.41
CA ASP A 92 -9.03 14.25 -2.33
C ASP A 92 -9.13 13.55 -0.97
N GLU A 93 -9.23 12.22 -0.97
CA GLU A 93 -9.28 11.40 0.23
C GLU A 93 -7.92 11.35 0.94
N VAL A 94 -7.96 11.62 2.23
CA VAL A 94 -6.87 11.37 3.18
C VAL A 94 -7.46 10.64 4.38
N SER A 95 -6.80 9.59 4.82
CA SER A 95 -7.21 8.81 6.00
C SER A 95 -6.19 8.96 7.11
N ASP A 96 -6.62 9.45 8.27
CA ASP A 96 -5.83 9.56 9.48
C ASP A 96 -6.23 8.47 10.47
N THR A 97 -5.29 7.60 10.83
CA THR A 97 -5.52 6.44 11.69
C THR A 97 -4.42 6.29 12.75
N ASP A 98 -4.61 5.39 13.70
CA ASP A 98 -3.56 5.02 14.67
C ASP A 98 -2.34 4.35 14.00
N TYR A 99 -2.50 3.85 12.77
CA TYR A 99 -1.44 3.24 11.97
C TYR A 99 -0.73 4.24 11.05
N GLY A 100 -1.00 5.54 11.19
CA GLY A 100 -0.46 6.60 10.35
C GLY A 100 -1.48 7.16 9.38
N ARG A 101 -0.97 7.94 8.43
CA ARG A 101 -1.77 8.71 7.47
C ARG A 101 -1.64 8.12 6.07
N PHE A 102 -2.73 8.08 5.32
CA PHE A 102 -2.80 7.49 4.00
C PHE A 102 -3.38 8.47 2.97
N GLY A 103 -2.84 8.44 1.77
CA GLY A 103 -3.37 9.16 0.60
C GLY A 103 -3.13 8.36 -0.67
N TRP A 104 -3.83 8.71 -1.75
CA TRP A 104 -3.77 7.93 -3.00
C TRP A 104 -3.58 8.82 -4.22
N ALA A 105 -2.94 8.28 -5.24
CA ALA A 105 -2.76 8.93 -6.54
C ALA A 105 -2.62 7.88 -7.66
N HIS A 106 -2.65 8.33 -8.91
CA HIS A 106 -2.46 7.47 -10.08
C HIS A 106 -1.17 7.84 -10.81
N ASP A 107 -0.40 6.85 -11.23
CA ASP A 107 0.76 7.07 -12.08
C ASP A 107 0.37 7.34 -13.54
N ILE A 108 1.36 7.48 -14.42
CA ILE A 108 1.17 7.78 -15.84
C ILE A 108 0.56 6.61 -16.65
N GLU A 109 0.52 5.40 -16.08
CA GLU A 109 -0.12 4.23 -16.67
C GLU A 109 -1.54 4.00 -16.09
N GLY A 110 -1.95 4.83 -15.14
CA GLY A 110 -3.24 4.73 -14.46
C GLY A 110 -3.25 3.77 -13.28
N ASN A 111 -2.08 3.28 -12.83
CA ASN A 111 -2.04 2.44 -11.63
C ASN A 111 -2.28 3.31 -10.40
N LYS A 112 -3.28 2.94 -9.60
CA LYS A 112 -3.51 3.54 -8.28
C LYS A 112 -2.39 3.10 -7.34
N PHE A 113 -1.76 4.04 -6.65
CA PHE A 113 -0.81 3.76 -5.59
C PHE A 113 -1.21 4.48 -4.31
N GLU A 114 -0.74 3.94 -3.20
CA GLU A 114 -0.98 4.49 -1.87
C GLU A 114 0.31 5.13 -1.34
N LEU A 115 0.15 6.24 -0.63
CA LEU A 115 1.19 6.92 0.12
C LEU A 115 0.87 6.76 1.59
N TRP A 116 1.87 6.39 2.39
CA TRP A 116 1.73 6.24 3.82
C TRP A 116 2.78 7.02 4.56
N GLN A 117 2.31 7.89 5.45
CA GLN A 117 3.15 8.50 6.48
C GLN A 117 2.96 7.71 7.78
N PRO A 118 3.98 6.99 8.26
CA PRO A 118 3.90 6.22 9.48
C PRO A 118 3.64 7.12 10.71
N PRO A 119 3.11 6.55 11.79
CA PRO A 119 3.00 7.27 13.06
C PRO A 119 4.40 7.64 13.56
N ALA A 120 4.47 8.70 14.38
CA ALA A 120 5.73 9.15 14.93
C ALA A 120 6.41 8.04 15.76
N GLY A 121 7.65 7.72 15.43
CA GLY A 121 8.44 6.70 16.13
C GLY A 121 8.56 5.35 15.41
N GLU A 122 7.89 5.18 14.26
CA GLU A 122 8.13 4.09 13.30
C GLU A 122 8.94 4.56 12.08
#